data_AF-A0A2K3M8L7-F1
#
_entry.id   AF-A0A2K3M8L7-F1
#
_cell.length_a   1.000
_cell.length_b   1.000
_cell.length_c   1.000
_cell.angle_alpha   90.00
_cell.angle_beta   90.00
_cell.angle_gamma   90.00
#
_symmetry.space_group_name_H-M   'P 1'
#
loop_
_entity.id
_entity.type
_entity.pdbx_description
1 polymer ?
#
loop_
_entity_poly.entity_id
_entity_poly.type
_entity_poly.pdbx_seq_one_letter_code
_entity_poly.pdbx_strand_id
1 'polypeptide(L)'
;MAAESPQQLVEENHHTTEEEQQKLKYLEFVQFATIQALMRCAILYAYAKERSGPLKPGVDTVEEAVKTVVGPVYDKFHQVPTELLKYVDRKVDESVSEIDRHVPTNVKKVSSQARSVVTEVRRTGVVESASGLAKTVYDKYEPKAEQCAVSAWKKLNQLPLFPQVANAVLPKAAYCSEKYNEAVALSAEKGYRVSAYLPLVPTEKIAKVFAA
;
A
#
# COMPACT_ATOMS: atom_id res chain seq x y z
N MET A 1 65.87 -6.13 -9.42
CA MET A 1 65.20 -5.15 -10.29
C MET A 1 64.39 -5.96 -11.28
N ALA A 2 63.07 -6.06 -11.22
CA ALA A 2 62.08 -5.15 -10.68
C ALA A 2 61.12 -5.85 -9.70
N ALA A 3 60.62 -5.07 -8.74
CA ALA A 3 59.56 -5.42 -7.83
C ALA A 3 58.21 -5.34 -8.56
N GLU A 4 57.39 -6.37 -8.47
CA GLU A 4 55.99 -6.30 -8.85
C GLU A 4 55.23 -5.45 -7.82
N SER A 5 54.44 -4.51 -8.33
CA SER A 5 53.81 -3.43 -7.56
C SER A 5 52.54 -3.91 -6.82
N PRO A 6 52.20 -3.36 -5.64
CA PRO A 6 51.08 -3.82 -4.81
C PRO A 6 49.70 -3.27 -5.24
N GLN A 7 49.49 -3.01 -6.53
CA GLN A 7 48.30 -2.27 -7.00
C GLN A 7 47.12 -3.15 -7.45
N GLN A 8 47.22 -4.47 -7.41
CA GLN A 8 46.11 -5.37 -7.81
C GLN A 8 45.25 -5.91 -6.67
N LEU A 9 45.44 -5.44 -5.43
CA LEU A 9 44.69 -5.90 -4.25
C LEU A 9 43.79 -4.83 -3.62
N VAL A 10 43.53 -3.72 -4.32
CA VAL A 10 42.75 -2.58 -3.79
C VAL A 10 41.45 -2.31 -4.58
N GLU A 11 41.26 -2.89 -5.77
CA GLU A 11 40.04 -2.63 -6.57
C GLU A 11 38.86 -3.58 -6.26
N GLU A 12 39.03 -4.59 -5.40
CA GLU A 12 37.94 -5.48 -4.95
C GLU A 12 37.49 -5.13 -3.51
N ASN A 13 37.39 -3.86 -3.17
CA ASN A 13 36.77 -3.40 -1.91
C ASN A 13 35.97 -2.10 -2.09
N HIS A 14 35.60 -1.76 -3.33
CA HIS A 14 34.86 -0.54 -3.66
C HIS A 14 33.56 -0.82 -4.43
N HIS A 15 32.93 -1.96 -4.17
CA HIS A 15 31.56 -2.22 -4.64
C HIS A 15 30.60 -2.64 -3.52
N THR A 16 31.10 -2.96 -2.33
CA THR A 16 30.33 -3.40 -1.16
C THR A 16 30.13 -2.26 -0.14
N THR A 17 29.73 -1.08 -0.59
CA THR A 17 29.42 0.03 0.36
C THR A 17 28.23 0.90 -0.03
N GLU A 18 27.61 0.69 -1.19
CA GLU A 18 26.37 1.38 -1.57
C GLU A 18 25.11 0.52 -1.31
N GLU A 19 25.22 -0.81 -1.35
CA GLU A 19 24.08 -1.71 -1.11
C GLU A 19 23.75 -1.91 0.38
N GLU A 20 24.71 -1.72 1.28
CA GLU A 20 24.48 -1.83 2.74
C GLU A 20 23.82 -0.57 3.35
N GLN A 21 23.76 0.55 2.61
CA GLN A 21 23.17 1.80 3.09
C GLN A 21 21.64 1.89 2.94
N GLN A 22 20.97 0.89 2.36
CA GLN A 22 19.52 0.94 2.10
C GLN A 22 18.73 -0.24 2.69
N LYS A 23 19.03 -0.58 3.95
CA LYS A 23 18.16 -1.43 4.76
C LYS A 23 16.96 -0.61 5.27
N LEU A 24 15.74 -1.10 5.10
CA LEU A 24 14.53 -0.39 5.55
C LEU A 24 14.55 -0.23 7.08
N LYS A 25 14.56 1.00 7.58
CA LYS A 25 14.77 1.31 9.00
C LYS A 25 13.49 1.21 9.83
N TYR A 26 12.32 1.44 9.24
CA TYR A 26 11.01 1.45 9.90
C TYR A 26 10.01 0.47 9.28
N LEU A 27 10.12 0.18 7.99
CA LEU A 27 9.16 -0.63 7.22
C LEU A 27 9.62 -2.09 7.01
N GLU A 28 10.65 -2.55 7.71
CA GLU A 28 11.08 -3.96 7.71
C GLU A 28 9.96 -4.93 8.06
N PHE A 29 9.10 -4.56 9.02
CA PHE A 29 7.94 -5.40 9.39
C PHE A 29 6.96 -5.59 8.23
N VAL A 30 6.87 -4.63 7.30
CA VAL A 30 6.00 -4.72 6.13
C VAL A 30 6.53 -5.77 5.17
N GLN A 31 7.83 -5.81 4.93
CA GLN A 31 8.45 -6.87 4.13
C GLN A 31 8.26 -8.23 4.79
N PHE A 32 8.53 -8.34 6.09
CA PHE A 32 8.34 -9.59 6.83
C PHE A 32 6.88 -10.07 6.78
N ALA A 33 5.92 -9.18 7.03
CA ALA A 33 4.50 -9.50 6.94
C ALA A 33 4.07 -9.88 5.53
N THR A 34 4.62 -9.22 4.49
CA THR A 34 4.35 -9.54 3.08
C THR A 34 4.86 -10.95 2.74
N ILE A 35 6.10 -11.28 3.11
CA ILE A 35 6.68 -12.62 2.92
C ILE A 35 5.84 -13.67 3.67
N GLN A 36 5.47 -13.37 4.92
CA GLN A 36 4.68 -14.28 5.73
C GLN A 36 3.27 -14.50 5.14
N ALA A 37 2.62 -13.45 4.64
CA ALA A 37 1.34 -13.53 3.96
C ALA A 37 1.44 -14.35 2.66
N LEU A 38 2.45 -14.07 1.82
CA LEU A 38 2.70 -14.82 0.58
C LEU A 38 2.95 -16.29 0.87
N MET A 39 3.76 -16.60 1.89
CA MET A 39 4.02 -17.98 2.30
C MET A 39 2.74 -18.69 2.76
N ARG A 40 1.92 -18.04 3.59
CA ARG A 40 0.62 -18.62 4.04
C ARG A 40 -0.33 -18.84 2.87
N CYS A 41 -0.43 -17.88 1.97
CA CYS A 41 -1.24 -18.00 0.76
C CYS A 41 -0.73 -19.12 -0.15
N ALA A 42 0.57 -19.26 -0.33
CA ALA A 42 1.18 -20.33 -1.14
C ALA A 42 0.88 -21.71 -0.54
N ILE A 43 1.01 -21.87 0.78
CA ILE A 43 0.67 -23.13 1.47
C ILE A 43 -0.82 -23.45 1.29
N LEU A 44 -1.70 -22.46 1.48
CA LEU A 44 -3.13 -22.64 1.34
C LEU A 44 -3.53 -23.00 -0.10
N TYR A 45 -2.95 -22.30 -1.07
CA TYR A 45 -3.15 -22.58 -2.49
C TYR A 45 -2.64 -23.97 -2.87
N ALA A 46 -1.41 -24.33 -2.48
CA ALA A 46 -0.85 -25.65 -2.75
C ALA A 46 -1.71 -26.77 -2.13
N TYR A 47 -2.20 -26.57 -0.90
CA TYR A 47 -3.12 -27.50 -0.26
C TYR A 47 -4.44 -27.63 -1.02
N ALA A 48 -5.07 -26.50 -1.40
CA ALA A 48 -6.32 -26.50 -2.15
C ALA A 48 -6.16 -27.15 -3.54
N LYS A 49 -5.08 -26.82 -4.24
CA LYS A 49 -4.72 -27.37 -5.55
C LYS A 49 -4.54 -28.88 -5.50
N GLU A 50 -3.81 -29.39 -4.51
CA GLU A 50 -3.62 -30.84 -4.33
C GLU A 50 -4.93 -31.56 -3.99
N ARG A 51 -5.84 -30.88 -3.28
CA ARG A 51 -7.17 -31.38 -2.90
C ARG A 51 -8.26 -31.16 -3.96
N SER A 52 -7.92 -30.58 -5.12
CA SER A 52 -8.91 -30.20 -6.16
C SER A 52 -9.46 -31.38 -6.96
N GLY A 53 -8.91 -32.59 -6.81
CA GLY A 53 -9.41 -33.79 -7.46
C GLY A 53 -9.50 -33.65 -8.99
N PRO A 54 -10.66 -33.91 -9.63
CA PRO A 54 -10.83 -33.81 -11.08
C PRO A 54 -10.53 -32.42 -11.68
N LEU A 55 -10.52 -31.36 -10.86
CA LEU A 55 -10.29 -29.98 -11.30
C LEU A 55 -8.80 -29.60 -11.34
N LYS A 56 -7.92 -30.42 -10.76
CA LYS A 56 -6.46 -30.17 -10.72
C LYS A 56 -5.85 -29.84 -12.09
N PRO A 57 -6.16 -30.58 -13.19
CA PRO A 57 -5.61 -30.29 -14.52
C PRO A 57 -6.05 -28.93 -15.08
N GLY A 58 -7.28 -28.49 -14.74
CA GLY A 58 -7.78 -27.17 -15.14
C GLY A 58 -7.06 -26.04 -14.41
N VAL A 59 -6.79 -26.23 -13.11
CA VAL A 59 -6.00 -25.28 -12.31
C VAL A 59 -4.57 -25.18 -12.84
N ASP A 60 -3.93 -26.30 -13.17
CA ASP A 60 -2.59 -26.33 -13.79
C ASP A 60 -2.54 -25.55 -15.12
N THR A 61 -3.54 -25.76 -15.97
CA THR A 61 -3.63 -25.08 -17.28
C THR A 61 -3.77 -23.56 -17.13
N VAL A 62 -4.61 -23.11 -16.21
CA VAL A 62 -4.81 -21.67 -15.95
C VAL A 62 -3.58 -21.07 -15.28
N GLU A 63 -2.94 -21.78 -14.36
CA GLU A 63 -1.71 -21.33 -13.72
C GLU A 63 -0.60 -21.10 -14.74
N GLU A 64 -0.39 -22.02 -15.67
CA GLU A 64 0.60 -21.88 -16.76
C GLU A 64 0.24 -20.72 -17.72
N ALA A 65 -1.04 -20.56 -18.05
CA ALA A 65 -1.49 -19.42 -18.87
C ALA A 65 -1.25 -18.09 -18.17
N VAL A 66 -1.59 -17.98 -16.88
CA VAL A 66 -1.35 -16.78 -16.07
C VAL A 66 0.13 -16.51 -15.94
N LYS A 67 0.96 -17.53 -15.68
CA LYS A 67 2.42 -17.40 -15.61
C LYS A 67 3.00 -16.91 -16.93
N THR A 68 2.50 -17.39 -18.06
CA THR A 68 2.94 -16.97 -19.40
C THR A 68 2.57 -15.52 -19.70
N VAL A 69 1.35 -15.09 -19.34
CA VAL A 69 0.86 -13.74 -19.65
C VAL A 69 1.40 -12.70 -18.65
N VAL A 70 1.44 -13.04 -17.37
CA VAL A 70 1.79 -12.13 -16.28
C VAL A 70 3.28 -12.18 -15.94
N GLY A 71 3.98 -13.29 -16.19
CA GLY A 71 5.42 -13.44 -15.92
C GLY A 71 6.27 -12.29 -16.51
N PRO A 72 6.14 -11.97 -17.81
CA PRO A 72 6.89 -10.87 -18.42
C PRO A 72 6.56 -9.48 -17.84
N VAL A 73 5.35 -9.31 -17.28
CA VAL A 73 4.93 -8.07 -16.62
C VAL A 73 5.55 -8.00 -15.22
N TYR A 74 5.49 -9.10 -14.48
CA TYR A 74 6.13 -9.20 -13.16
C TYR A 74 7.63 -8.97 -13.25
N ASP A 75 8.31 -9.56 -14.22
CA ASP A 75 9.76 -9.39 -14.42
C ASP A 75 10.15 -7.92 -14.68
N LYS A 76 9.26 -7.12 -15.28
CA LYS A 76 9.50 -5.69 -15.51
C LYS A 76 9.21 -4.81 -14.30
N PHE A 77 8.28 -5.22 -13.43
CA PHE A 77 7.75 -4.34 -12.38
C PHE A 77 7.99 -4.82 -10.94
N HIS A 78 8.53 -6.03 -10.72
CA HIS A 78 8.73 -6.58 -9.37
C HIS A 78 9.66 -5.73 -8.48
N GLN A 79 10.50 -4.88 -9.06
CA GLN A 79 11.39 -3.98 -8.32
C GLN A 79 10.67 -2.70 -7.85
N VAL A 80 9.59 -2.29 -8.52
CA VAL A 80 8.86 -1.04 -8.21
C VAL A 80 8.29 -1.02 -6.79
N PRO A 81 7.64 -2.09 -6.28
CA PRO A 81 7.16 -2.13 -4.89
C PRO A 81 8.30 -1.96 -3.86
N THR A 82 9.47 -2.56 -4.12
CA THR A 82 10.63 -2.47 -3.24
C THR A 82 11.17 -1.05 -3.18
N GLU A 83 11.30 -0.38 -4.33
CA GLU A 83 11.78 1.00 -4.41
C GLU A 83 10.80 2.00 -3.80
N LEU A 84 9.48 1.79 -3.98
CA LEU A 84 8.47 2.61 -3.31
C LEU A 84 8.55 2.45 -1.79
N LEU A 85 8.73 1.22 -1.29
CA LEU A 85 8.84 0.98 0.15
C LEU A 85 10.07 1.66 0.74
N LYS A 86 11.22 1.60 0.06
CA LYS A 86 12.44 2.33 0.44
C LYS A 86 12.21 3.85 0.45
N TYR A 87 11.52 4.38 -0.55
CA TYR A 87 11.20 5.81 -0.61
C TYR A 87 10.36 6.26 0.59
N VAL A 88 9.31 5.50 0.93
CA VAL A 88 8.46 5.81 2.08
C VAL A 88 9.24 5.69 3.38
N ASP A 89 10.05 4.65 3.53
CA ASP A 89 10.89 4.43 4.71
C ASP A 89 11.87 5.57 4.97
N ARG A 90 12.54 6.04 3.91
CA ARG A 90 13.40 7.24 3.96
C ARG A 90 12.62 8.50 4.35
N LYS A 91 11.41 8.67 3.81
CA LYS A 91 10.56 9.81 4.20
C LYS A 91 10.10 9.76 5.65
N VAL A 92 9.88 8.56 6.18
CA VAL A 92 9.60 8.37 7.61
C VAL A 92 10.84 8.73 8.44
N ASP A 93 12.05 8.31 8.03
CA ASP A 93 13.30 8.67 8.73
C ASP A 93 13.58 10.19 8.73
N GLU A 94 13.38 10.87 7.60
CA GLU A 94 13.46 12.33 7.49
C GLU A 94 12.47 13.01 8.47
N SER A 95 11.24 12.50 8.55
CA SER A 95 10.22 13.05 9.46
C SER A 95 10.57 12.81 10.94
N VAL A 96 11.08 11.62 11.28
CA VAL A 96 11.46 11.27 12.65
C VAL A 96 12.67 12.07 13.12
N SER A 97 13.67 12.26 12.25
CA SER A 97 14.87 13.05 12.54
C SER A 97 14.57 14.55 12.69
N GLU A 98 13.63 15.09 11.91
CA GLU A 98 13.17 16.47 12.07
C GLU A 98 12.46 16.68 13.42
N ILE A 99 11.65 15.71 13.87
CA ILE A 99 11.00 15.75 15.18
C ILE A 99 12.03 15.66 16.32
N ASP A 100 13.02 14.77 16.22
CA ASP A 100 14.06 14.61 17.26
C ASP A 100 14.92 15.88 17.39
N ARG A 101 15.16 16.61 16.29
CA ARG A 101 15.88 17.90 16.29
C ARG A 101 15.11 19.03 17.00
N HIS A 102 13.79 18.97 17.04
CA HIS A 102 12.94 20.02 17.62
C HIS A 102 12.47 19.72 19.06
N VAL A 103 12.86 18.58 19.65
CA VAL A 103 12.50 18.21 21.02
C VAL A 103 13.77 18.01 21.85
N PRO A 104 14.12 18.95 22.78
CA PRO A 104 15.30 18.77 23.60
C PRO A 104 15.13 17.58 24.57
N THR A 105 16.25 16.88 24.78
CA THR A 105 16.39 15.53 25.38
C THR A 105 15.75 15.36 26.77
N ASN A 106 15.47 16.46 27.46
CA ASN A 106 14.85 16.54 28.79
C ASN A 106 13.35 16.23 28.82
N VAL A 107 12.63 16.17 27.68
CA VAL A 107 11.21 15.77 27.64
C VAL A 107 11.04 14.24 27.61
N LYS A 108 12.06 13.49 27.16
CA LYS A 108 12.03 12.01 27.12
C LYS A 108 11.90 11.38 28.52
N LYS A 109 12.41 12.04 29.57
CA LYS A 109 12.39 11.53 30.96
C LYS A 109 11.12 11.88 31.75
N VAL A 110 10.37 12.88 31.30
CA VAL A 110 9.06 13.30 31.89
C VAL A 110 7.87 12.70 31.11
N SER A 111 8.13 12.15 29.92
CA SER A 111 7.14 11.57 28.99
C SER A 111 6.32 10.41 29.58
N SER A 112 6.87 9.57 30.47
CA SER A 112 6.08 8.46 31.05
C SER A 112 4.99 8.96 32.00
N GLN A 113 5.26 10.01 32.77
CA GLN A 113 4.31 10.59 33.73
C GLN A 113 3.38 11.63 33.09
N ALA A 114 3.83 12.37 32.07
CA ALA A 114 3.01 13.34 31.34
C ALA A 114 2.17 12.73 30.20
N ARG A 115 2.49 11.52 29.71
CA ARG A 115 1.69 10.82 28.67
C ARG A 115 0.25 10.55 29.12
N SER A 116 0.00 10.39 30.42
CA SER A 116 -1.36 10.22 30.94
C SER A 116 -2.20 11.50 30.76
N VAL A 117 -1.60 12.67 31.00
CA VAL A 117 -2.32 13.96 31.02
C VAL A 117 -2.33 14.66 29.66
N VAL A 118 -1.35 14.38 28.78
CA VAL A 118 -1.25 14.99 27.44
C VAL A 118 -1.97 14.18 26.35
N THR A 119 -2.27 12.90 26.55
CA THR A 119 -2.98 12.08 25.55
C THR A 119 -4.44 12.47 25.36
N GLU A 120 -4.98 13.31 26.25
CA GLU A 120 -6.34 13.85 26.17
C GLU A 120 -6.37 15.23 25.48
N VAL A 121 -5.36 16.09 25.72
CA VAL A 121 -5.30 17.46 25.16
C VAL A 121 -4.69 17.53 23.75
N ARG A 122 -3.84 16.58 23.35
CA ARG A 122 -3.22 16.57 22.00
C ARG A 122 -3.99 15.77 20.94
N ARG A 123 -4.99 14.97 21.34
CA ARG A 123 -5.73 14.09 20.43
C ARG A 123 -6.70 14.83 19.53
N THR A 124 -7.28 15.94 19.99
CA THR A 124 -8.21 16.76 19.20
C THR A 124 -7.46 17.59 18.15
N GLY A 125 -6.37 18.28 18.52
CA GLY A 125 -5.66 19.16 17.57
C GLY A 125 -4.79 18.47 16.52
N VAL A 126 -4.11 17.36 16.86
CA VAL A 126 -3.20 16.66 15.92
C VAL A 126 -3.98 15.77 14.95
N VAL A 127 -5.07 15.13 15.40
CA VAL A 127 -5.93 14.33 14.51
C VAL A 127 -6.69 15.23 13.55
N GLU A 128 -7.20 16.38 14.00
CA GLU A 128 -7.80 17.37 13.07
C GLU A 128 -6.76 17.96 12.11
N SER A 129 -5.53 18.23 12.55
CA SER A 129 -4.47 18.74 11.66
C SER A 129 -4.00 17.69 10.64
N ALA A 130 -3.83 16.44 11.05
CA ALA A 130 -3.44 15.35 10.16
C ALA A 130 -4.59 14.96 9.21
N SER A 131 -5.83 14.95 9.69
CA SER A 131 -7.03 14.77 8.86
C SER A 131 -7.20 15.92 7.88
N GLY A 132 -6.95 17.17 8.32
CA GLY A 132 -6.95 18.36 7.46
C GLY A 132 -5.87 18.30 6.39
N LEU A 133 -4.65 17.90 6.72
CA LEU A 133 -3.57 17.70 5.74
C LEU A 133 -3.90 16.59 4.75
N ALA A 134 -4.37 15.44 5.23
CA ALA A 134 -4.83 14.37 4.35
C ALA A 134 -5.94 14.86 3.40
N LYS A 135 -6.93 15.58 3.94
CA LYS A 135 -8.04 16.16 3.17
C LYS A 135 -7.54 17.14 2.10
N THR A 136 -6.63 18.06 2.43
CA THR A 136 -6.07 19.00 1.43
C THR A 136 -5.27 18.30 0.33
N VAL A 137 -4.55 17.22 0.65
CA VAL A 137 -3.86 16.40 -0.35
C VAL A 137 -4.89 15.65 -1.21
N TYR A 138 -5.91 15.04 -0.60
CA TYR A 138 -6.99 14.39 -1.34
C TYR A 138 -7.69 15.38 -2.27
N ASP A 139 -8.12 16.54 -1.78
CA ASP A 139 -8.82 17.57 -2.56
C ASP A 139 -8.00 18.05 -3.77
N LYS A 140 -6.67 18.12 -3.64
CA LYS A 140 -5.77 18.52 -4.75
C LYS A 140 -5.65 17.45 -5.84
N TYR A 141 -5.71 16.18 -5.47
CA TYR A 141 -5.50 15.06 -6.39
C TYR A 141 -6.81 14.45 -6.92
N GLU A 142 -7.90 14.59 -6.17
CA GLU A 142 -9.24 14.12 -6.50
C GLU A 142 -9.69 14.51 -7.92
N PRO A 143 -9.63 15.79 -8.36
CA PRO A 143 -10.09 16.15 -9.70
C PRO A 143 -9.26 15.52 -10.82
N LYS A 144 -7.95 15.30 -10.60
CA LYS A 144 -7.08 14.61 -11.55
C LYS A 144 -7.37 13.11 -11.61
N ALA A 145 -7.61 12.51 -10.45
CA ALA A 145 -7.98 11.10 -10.35
C ALA A 145 -9.35 10.84 -11.01
N GLU A 146 -10.33 11.71 -10.78
CA GLU A 146 -11.65 11.66 -11.43
C GLU A 146 -11.54 11.77 -12.95
N GLN A 147 -10.82 12.77 -13.46
CA GLN A 147 -10.61 12.92 -14.91
C GLN A 147 -9.93 11.70 -15.54
N CYS A 148 -8.93 11.13 -14.86
CA CYS A 148 -8.27 9.91 -15.30
C CYS A 148 -9.25 8.73 -15.33
N ALA A 149 -10.03 8.54 -14.25
CA ALA A 149 -10.99 7.45 -14.13
C ALA A 149 -12.11 7.56 -15.17
N VAL A 150 -12.68 8.75 -15.40
CA VAL A 150 -13.68 9.00 -16.45
C VAL A 150 -13.10 8.73 -17.84
N SER A 151 -11.89 9.21 -18.11
CA SER A 151 -11.23 8.99 -19.41
C SER A 151 -10.96 7.51 -19.67
N ALA A 152 -10.50 6.78 -18.65
CA ALA A 152 -10.27 5.34 -18.71
C ALA A 152 -11.59 4.58 -18.91
N TRP A 153 -12.63 4.92 -18.15
CA TRP A 153 -13.97 4.34 -18.28
C TRP A 153 -14.57 4.55 -19.66
N LYS A 154 -14.44 5.76 -20.23
CA LYS A 154 -14.89 6.07 -21.58
C LYS A 154 -14.16 5.22 -22.64
N LYS A 155 -12.84 5.05 -22.52
CA LYS A 155 -12.07 4.18 -23.43
C LYS A 155 -12.48 2.71 -23.28
N LEU A 156 -12.67 2.24 -22.06
CA LEU A 156 -13.11 0.86 -21.82
C LEU A 156 -14.50 0.60 -22.42
N ASN A 157 -15.43 1.54 -22.32
CA ASN A 157 -16.76 1.43 -22.94
C ASN A 157 -16.76 1.40 -24.47
N GLN A 158 -15.65 1.76 -25.13
CA GLN A 158 -15.50 1.59 -26.58
C GLN A 158 -15.17 0.14 -26.97
N LEU A 159 -14.78 -0.71 -26.01
CA LEU A 159 -14.50 -2.12 -26.27
C LEU A 159 -15.82 -2.92 -26.37
N PRO A 160 -15.97 -3.80 -27.35
CA PRO A 160 -17.27 -4.42 -27.69
C PRO A 160 -17.88 -5.29 -26.58
N LEU A 161 -17.06 -5.86 -25.68
CA LEU A 161 -17.52 -6.72 -24.59
C LEU A 161 -17.60 -6.01 -23.23
N PHE A 162 -16.90 -4.88 -23.08
CA PHE A 162 -16.78 -4.22 -21.79
C PHE A 162 -18.12 -3.68 -21.25
N PRO A 163 -19.01 -3.06 -22.04
CA PRO A 163 -20.31 -2.61 -21.54
C PRO A 163 -21.17 -3.74 -20.96
N GLN A 164 -21.12 -4.94 -21.53
CA GLN A 164 -21.86 -6.10 -21.02
C GLN A 164 -21.31 -6.56 -19.69
N VAL A 165 -19.98 -6.66 -19.58
CA VAL A 165 -19.29 -7.01 -18.32
C VAL A 165 -19.54 -5.95 -17.26
N ALA A 166 -19.42 -4.67 -17.63
CA ALA A 166 -19.67 -3.54 -16.74
C ALA A 166 -21.09 -3.58 -16.17
N ASN A 167 -22.12 -3.80 -16.99
CA ASN A 167 -23.51 -3.91 -16.54
C ASN A 167 -23.78 -5.11 -15.61
N ALA A 168 -23.05 -6.22 -15.78
CA ALA A 168 -23.16 -7.37 -14.88
C ALA A 168 -22.48 -7.12 -13.52
N VAL A 169 -21.41 -6.33 -13.50
CA VAL A 169 -20.58 -6.08 -12.31
C VAL A 169 -21.02 -4.86 -11.53
N LEU A 170 -21.53 -3.81 -12.21
CA LEU A 170 -21.95 -2.54 -11.60
C LEU A 170 -22.89 -2.73 -10.41
N PRO A 171 -23.97 -3.54 -10.50
CA PRO A 171 -24.91 -3.72 -9.39
C PRO A 171 -24.25 -4.35 -8.18
N LYS A 172 -23.32 -5.30 -8.39
CA LYS A 172 -22.57 -5.94 -7.30
C LYS A 172 -21.59 -4.97 -6.64
N ALA A 173 -20.91 -4.15 -7.44
CA ALA A 173 -20.01 -3.12 -6.92
C ALA A 173 -20.77 -2.06 -6.10
N ALA A 174 -21.94 -1.62 -6.59
CA ALA A 174 -22.83 -0.70 -5.87
C ALA A 174 -23.31 -1.30 -4.54
N TYR A 175 -23.81 -2.54 -4.56
CA TYR A 175 -24.25 -3.23 -3.34
C TYR A 175 -23.12 -3.42 -2.31
N CYS A 176 -21.93 -3.85 -2.77
CA CYS A 176 -20.78 -4.03 -1.88
C CYS A 176 -20.31 -2.72 -1.24
N SER A 177 -20.27 -1.63 -2.02
CA SER A 177 -19.87 -0.32 -1.49
C SER A 177 -20.89 0.25 -0.50
N GLU A 178 -22.19 0.07 -0.75
CA GLU A 178 -23.24 0.42 0.20
C GLU A 178 -23.11 -0.37 1.52
N LYS A 179 -22.93 -1.70 1.44
CA LYS A 179 -22.76 -2.54 2.64
C LYS A 179 -21.51 -2.22 3.43
N TYR A 180 -20.42 -1.88 2.75
CA TYR A 180 -19.21 -1.40 3.41
C TYR A 180 -19.48 -0.10 4.17
N ASN A 181 -20.12 0.89 3.53
CA ASN A 181 -20.45 2.17 4.16
C ASN A 181 -21.36 1.99 5.37
N GLU A 182 -22.38 1.15 5.27
CA GLU A 182 -23.29 0.81 6.38
C GLU A 182 -22.50 0.19 7.55
N ALA A 183 -21.60 -0.75 7.28
CA ALA A 183 -20.77 -1.38 8.30
C ALA A 183 -19.83 -0.37 8.99
N VAL A 184 -19.22 0.54 8.22
CA VAL A 184 -18.38 1.61 8.77
C VAL A 184 -19.20 2.54 9.66
N ALA A 185 -20.36 3.00 9.20
CA ALA A 185 -21.26 3.87 9.96
C ALA A 185 -21.73 3.21 11.27
N LEU A 186 -22.22 1.96 11.21
CA LEU A 186 -22.63 1.19 12.39
C LEU A 186 -21.46 0.97 13.37
N SER A 187 -20.25 0.77 12.86
CA SER A 187 -19.06 0.60 13.71
C SER A 187 -18.64 1.91 14.40
N ALA A 188 -18.88 3.05 13.76
CA ALA A 188 -18.68 4.38 14.34
C ALA A 188 -19.72 4.69 15.41
N GLU A 189 -21.00 4.39 15.17
CA GLU A 189 -22.07 4.53 16.18
C GLU A 189 -21.81 3.69 17.43
N LYS A 190 -21.26 2.50 17.26
CA LYS A 190 -20.86 1.61 18.37
C LYS A 190 -19.58 2.03 19.10
N GLY A 191 -18.90 3.10 18.66
CA GLY A 191 -17.70 3.64 19.29
C GLY A 191 -16.42 2.82 19.07
N TYR A 192 -16.37 1.95 18.06
CA TYR A 192 -15.14 1.22 17.74
C TYR A 192 -14.08 2.16 17.21
N ARG A 193 -12.91 2.23 17.87
CA ARG A 193 -11.81 3.15 17.48
C ARG A 193 -11.30 2.98 16.05
N VAL A 194 -11.44 1.78 15.48
CA VAL A 194 -11.00 1.50 14.10
C VAL A 194 -11.86 2.21 13.06
N SER A 195 -13.13 2.52 13.36
CA SER A 195 -14.03 3.17 12.40
C SER A 195 -13.62 4.60 12.04
N ALA A 196 -12.97 5.30 12.98
CA ALA A 196 -12.44 6.65 12.78
C ALA A 196 -11.35 6.73 11.68
N TYR A 197 -10.81 5.58 11.27
CA TYR A 197 -9.79 5.47 10.22
C TYR A 197 -10.33 4.86 8.92
N LEU A 198 -11.59 4.41 8.90
CA LEU A 198 -12.21 3.79 7.72
C LEU A 198 -12.98 4.86 6.92
N PRO A 199 -12.55 5.18 5.68
CA PRO A 199 -13.22 6.19 4.87
C PRO A 199 -14.51 5.64 4.28
N LEU A 200 -15.56 6.47 4.22
CA LEU A 200 -16.78 6.13 3.47
C LEU A 200 -16.54 6.27 1.96
N VAL A 201 -17.10 5.36 1.18
CA VAL A 201 -17.09 5.40 -0.28
C VAL A 201 -18.16 6.40 -0.76
N PRO A 202 -17.80 7.45 -1.53
CA PRO A 202 -18.74 8.48 -1.98
C PRO A 202 -19.55 7.99 -3.19
N THR A 203 -20.46 7.04 -2.98
CA THR A 203 -21.23 6.37 -4.04
C THR A 203 -22.07 7.33 -4.88
N GLU A 204 -22.68 8.35 -4.28
CA GLU A 204 -23.46 9.38 -4.98
C GLU A 204 -22.61 10.21 -5.94
N LYS A 205 -21.42 10.63 -5.49
CA LYS A 205 -20.48 11.40 -6.30
C LYS A 205 -19.98 10.59 -7.49
N ILE A 206 -19.62 9.33 -7.24
CA ILE A 206 -19.20 8.38 -8.27
C ILE A 206 -20.32 8.19 -9.31
N ALA A 207 -21.55 7.90 -8.86
CA ALA A 207 -22.69 7.73 -9.76
C ALA A 207 -22.90 8.96 -10.65
N LYS A 208 -22.79 10.17 -10.08
CA LYS A 208 -22.93 11.42 -10.83
C LYS A 208 -21.82 11.63 -11.86
N VAL A 209 -20.56 11.31 -11.52
CA VAL A 209 -19.40 11.49 -12.40
C VAL A 209 -19.44 10.54 -13.60
N PHE A 210 -19.96 9.33 -13.43
CA PHE A 210 -20.01 8.31 -14.49
C PHE A 210 -21.35 8.21 -15.24
N ALA A 211 -22.37 8.97 -14.82
CA ALA A 211 -23.65 9.07 -15.53
C ALA A 211 -23.66 10.14 -16.65
N ALA A 212 -22.63 10.98 -16.74
CA ALA A 212 -22.46 12.05 -17.74
C ALA A 212 -21.70 11.56 -18.99
#